data_AF-A0AA39MIW6-F1
#
_entry.id   AF-A0AA39MIW6-F1
#
_cell.length_a   1.000
_cell.length_b   1.000
_cell.length_c   1.000
_cell.angle_alpha   90.00
_cell.angle_beta   90.00
_cell.angle_gamma   90.00
#
_symmetry.space_group_name_H-M   'P 1'
#
loop_
_entity.id
_entity.type
_entity.pdbx_description
1 polymer ?
#
loop_
_entity_poly.entity_id
_entity_poly.type
_entity_poly.pdbx_seq_one_letter_code
_entity_poly.pdbx_strand_id
1 'polypeptide(L)'
;MIMESDLVENIASDVLFNTDLLAIICQNLWDTVKTGGCPVAPNGNRVHPLVSLALTCQTVSSLALDTLWRDIQAYRFQPILRIFPPASSGNLQVLPEDIPDKTWVRFWQYASRIRCIAFDPTSCACFSSTVFLRLAEYQTPIFPKLQHLKSDASFAASPSILFFLPAKPLNEIQLTFRGSTDITTSSTCMRAIKWRVPALQTLHISCPEFDNGQY
;
A
#
# COMPACT_ATOMS: atom_id res chain seq x y z
N MET A 1 21.82 -31.17 34.35
CA MET A 1 20.71 -30.89 33.41
C MET A 1 20.59 -29.37 33.19
N ILE A 2 21.67 -28.73 32.71
CA ILE A 2 21.77 -27.25 32.54
C ILE A 2 22.30 -26.90 31.13
N MET A 3 22.70 -27.87 30.30
CA MET A 3 23.32 -27.61 28.99
C MET A 3 22.34 -27.33 27.84
N GLU A 4 21.03 -27.56 28.01
CA GLU A 4 20.05 -27.36 26.92
C GLU A 4 19.49 -25.93 26.88
N SER A 5 19.46 -25.17 27.99
CA SER A 5 18.92 -23.79 27.98
C SER A 5 19.86 -22.83 27.25
N ASP A 6 21.16 -22.92 27.50
CA ASP A 6 22.15 -21.99 26.97
C ASP A 6 22.39 -22.18 25.46
N LEU A 7 22.14 -23.39 24.95
CA LEU A 7 22.21 -23.67 23.52
C LEU A 7 20.99 -23.11 22.77
N VAL A 8 19.80 -23.23 23.37
CA VAL A 8 18.53 -22.72 22.80
C VAL A 8 18.51 -21.18 22.82
N GLU A 9 19.02 -20.53 23.87
CA GLU A 9 19.15 -19.07 23.91
C GLU A 9 20.14 -18.53 22.87
N ASN A 10 21.28 -19.21 22.65
CA ASN A 10 22.23 -18.81 21.61
C ASN A 10 21.65 -18.94 20.20
N ILE A 11 20.92 -20.03 19.91
CA ILE A 11 20.27 -20.22 18.61
C ILE A 11 19.15 -19.20 18.40
N ALA A 12 18.32 -18.93 19.42
CA ALA A 12 17.25 -17.93 19.34
C ALA A 12 17.81 -16.51 19.13
N SER A 13 18.92 -16.18 19.81
CA SER A 13 19.67 -14.95 19.59
C SER A 13 20.18 -14.87 18.15
N ASP A 14 20.89 -15.89 17.65
CA ASP A 14 21.46 -15.91 16.31
C ASP A 14 20.41 -15.82 15.19
N VAL A 15 19.22 -16.42 15.39
CA VAL A 15 18.09 -16.31 14.45
C VAL A 15 17.50 -14.90 14.44
N LEU A 16 17.43 -14.22 15.60
CA LEU A 16 16.94 -12.84 15.71
C LEU A 16 17.94 -11.80 15.18
N PHE A 17 19.20 -12.16 14.98
CA PHE A 17 20.21 -11.32 14.33
C PHE A 17 20.43 -11.65 12.85
N ASN A 18 19.90 -12.78 12.37
CA ASN A 18 19.94 -13.14 10.96
C ASN A 18 18.79 -12.47 10.19
N THR A 19 19.12 -11.46 9.38
CA THR A 19 18.15 -10.69 8.60
C THR A 19 17.36 -11.53 7.59
N ASP A 20 17.97 -12.58 7.04
CA ASP A 20 17.33 -13.43 6.03
C ASP A 20 16.28 -14.33 6.68
N LEU A 21 16.59 -14.91 7.84
CA LEU A 21 15.63 -15.70 8.61
C LEU A 21 14.47 -14.84 9.11
N LEU A 22 14.75 -13.64 9.61
CA LEU A 22 13.70 -12.69 10.00
C LEU A 22 12.80 -12.31 8.80
N ALA A 23 13.36 -12.17 7.60
CA ALA A 23 12.58 -11.86 6.40
C ALA A 23 11.63 -13.02 6.04
N ILE A 24 12.10 -14.27 6.15
CA ILE A 24 11.29 -15.47 5.96
C ILE A 24 10.18 -15.55 7.01
N ILE A 25 10.48 -15.27 8.27
CA ILE A 25 9.46 -15.23 9.35
C ILE A 25 8.39 -14.18 9.04
N CYS A 26 8.80 -12.97 8.68
CA CYS A 26 7.86 -11.89 8.34
C CYS A 26 6.97 -12.28 7.16
N GLN A 27 7.55 -12.91 6.13
CA GLN A 27 6.80 -13.37 4.97
C GLN A 27 5.80 -14.48 5.34
N ASN A 28 6.20 -15.46 6.15
CA ASN A 28 5.28 -16.51 6.62
C ASN A 28 4.13 -15.94 7.46
N LEU A 29 4.39 -14.96 8.32
CA LEU A 29 3.34 -14.29 9.09
C LEU A 29 2.36 -13.54 8.17
N TRP A 30 2.86 -12.90 7.11
CA TRP A 30 2.04 -12.25 6.11
C TRP A 30 1.14 -13.27 5.37
N ASP A 31 1.70 -14.36 4.88
CA ASP A 31 0.97 -15.36 4.11
C ASP A 31 -0.08 -16.09 4.97
N THR A 32 0.22 -16.30 6.26
CA THR A 32 -0.75 -16.82 7.24
C THR A 32 -1.95 -15.90 7.40
N VAL A 33 -1.73 -14.58 7.50
CA VAL A 33 -2.84 -13.61 7.61
C VAL A 33 -3.61 -13.51 6.30
N LYS A 34 -2.93 -13.56 5.16
CA LYS A 34 -3.56 -13.50 3.84
C LYS A 34 -4.49 -14.69 3.58
N THR A 35 -4.15 -15.86 4.08
CA THR A 35 -4.92 -17.11 3.91
C THR A 35 -5.96 -17.34 5.00
N GLY A 36 -5.59 -17.11 6.28
CA GLY A 36 -6.41 -17.44 7.45
C GLY A 36 -7.00 -16.24 8.19
N GLY A 37 -6.70 -15.01 7.75
CA GLY A 37 -7.09 -13.78 8.45
C GLY A 37 -6.23 -13.46 9.67
N CYS A 38 -6.44 -12.27 10.25
CA CYS A 38 -5.72 -11.89 11.46
C CYS A 38 -6.17 -12.74 12.66
N PRO A 39 -5.22 -13.25 13.48
CA PRO A 39 -5.57 -13.95 14.70
C PRO A 39 -6.34 -13.04 15.66
N VAL A 40 -7.29 -13.63 16.38
CA VAL A 40 -8.11 -12.94 17.38
C VAL A 40 -7.40 -13.09 18.73
N ALA A 41 -7.00 -11.96 19.31
CA ALA A 41 -6.46 -11.95 20.66
C ALA A 41 -7.57 -12.25 21.69
N PRO A 42 -7.23 -12.68 22.93
CA PRO A 42 -8.21 -13.04 23.95
C PRO A 42 -9.21 -11.93 24.30
N ASN A 43 -8.84 -10.67 24.05
CA ASN A 43 -9.68 -9.48 24.24
C ASN A 43 -10.63 -9.20 23.06
N GLY A 44 -10.70 -10.08 22.07
CA GLY A 44 -11.52 -9.91 20.86
C GLY A 44 -10.89 -9.05 19.78
N ASN A 45 -9.73 -8.42 20.03
CA ASN A 45 -9.08 -7.57 19.04
C ASN A 45 -8.30 -8.40 18.02
N ARG A 46 -8.40 -8.01 16.74
CA ARG A 46 -7.59 -8.57 15.67
C ARG A 46 -6.35 -7.69 15.48
N VAL A 47 -5.19 -8.19 15.88
CA VAL A 47 -3.92 -7.50 15.69
C VAL A 47 -3.10 -8.27 14.66
N HIS A 48 -2.60 -7.57 13.65
CA HIS A 48 -1.74 -8.18 12.65
C HIS A 48 -0.43 -8.62 13.33
N PRO A 49 0.02 -9.89 13.20
CA PRO A 49 1.24 -10.38 13.87
C PRO A 49 2.48 -9.54 13.56
N LEU A 50 2.63 -9.05 12.32
CA LEU A 50 3.70 -8.11 11.95
C LEU A 50 3.64 -6.77 12.71
N VAL A 51 2.46 -6.30 13.12
CA VAL A 51 2.36 -5.11 13.99
C VAL A 51 2.90 -5.43 15.37
N SER A 52 2.48 -6.56 15.96
CA SER A 52 3.03 -7.01 17.24
C SER A 52 4.54 -7.19 17.17
N LEU A 53 5.04 -7.82 16.11
CA LEU A 53 6.45 -8.03 15.86
C LEU A 53 7.21 -6.71 15.67
N ALA A 54 6.59 -5.73 14.99
CA ALA A 54 7.22 -4.43 14.80
C ALA A 54 7.36 -3.61 16.10
N LEU A 55 6.57 -3.95 17.12
CA LEU A 55 6.57 -3.30 18.43
C LEU A 55 7.53 -3.95 19.43
N THR A 56 8.15 -5.09 19.11
CA THR A 56 9.04 -5.79 20.07
C THR A 56 10.41 -5.12 20.19
N CYS A 57 11.08 -4.87 19.06
CA CYS A 57 12.42 -4.28 19.04
C CYS A 57 12.70 -3.51 17.74
N GLN A 58 13.64 -2.56 17.79
CA GLN A 58 13.92 -1.65 16.68
C GLN A 58 14.52 -2.36 15.44
N THR A 59 15.35 -3.37 15.66
CA THR A 59 15.97 -4.18 14.59
C THR A 59 14.93 -4.90 13.75
N VAL A 60 13.98 -5.57 14.39
CA VAL A 60 12.90 -6.31 13.72
C VAL A 60 11.81 -5.35 13.21
N SER A 61 11.63 -4.21 13.87
CA SER A 61 10.62 -3.20 13.50
C SER A 61 10.70 -2.79 12.05
N SER A 62 11.92 -2.49 11.54
CA SER A 62 12.06 -2.07 10.15
C SER A 62 11.60 -3.14 9.18
N LEU A 63 12.00 -4.40 9.38
CA LEU A 63 11.70 -5.50 8.46
C LEU A 63 10.23 -5.93 8.53
N ALA A 64 9.66 -5.95 9.74
CA ALA A 64 8.26 -6.26 9.95
C ALA A 64 7.35 -5.21 9.30
N LEU A 65 7.67 -3.91 9.47
CA LEU A 65 6.96 -2.82 8.81
C LEU A 65 7.19 -2.82 7.30
N ASP A 66 8.40 -3.15 6.81
CA ASP A 66 8.67 -3.27 5.38
C ASP A 66 7.86 -4.39 4.73
N THR A 67 7.53 -5.44 5.49
CA THR A 67 6.68 -6.54 5.02
C THR A 67 5.20 -6.14 5.09
N LEU A 68 4.78 -5.56 6.22
CA LEU A 68 3.40 -5.11 6.45
C LEU A 68 2.93 -4.06 5.43
N TRP A 69 3.79 -3.07 5.13
CA TRP A 69 3.48 -1.98 4.20
C TRP A 69 3.78 -2.32 2.74
N ARG A 70 4.39 -3.50 2.47
CA ARG A 70 4.77 -3.90 1.11
C ARG A 70 3.56 -3.97 0.18
N ASP A 71 2.51 -4.64 0.64
CA ASP A 71 1.29 -4.91 -0.10
C ASP A 71 0.09 -4.41 0.71
N ILE A 72 -0.43 -3.26 0.34
CA ILE A 72 -1.60 -2.65 0.99
C ILE A 72 -2.83 -2.71 0.09
N GLN A 73 -2.87 -3.58 -0.92
CA GLN A 73 -3.99 -3.66 -1.86
C GLN A 73 -5.33 -3.93 -1.16
N ALA A 74 -5.33 -4.75 -0.11
CA ALA A 74 -6.54 -5.05 0.67
C ALA A 74 -7.09 -3.83 1.43
N TYR A 75 -6.19 -2.94 1.87
CA TYR A 75 -6.53 -1.77 2.68
C TYR A 75 -6.61 -0.48 1.86
N ARG A 76 -6.23 -0.53 0.59
CA ARG A 76 -6.29 0.57 -0.38
C ARG A 76 -5.49 1.79 0.11
N PHE A 77 -5.89 3.00 -0.26
CA PHE A 77 -5.17 4.23 0.09
C PHE A 77 -5.34 4.69 1.55
N GLN A 78 -6.32 4.14 2.27
CA GLN A 78 -6.72 4.57 3.62
C GLN A 78 -5.60 4.56 4.67
N PRO A 79 -4.77 3.50 4.83
CA PRO A 79 -3.77 3.43 5.89
C PRO A 79 -2.73 4.55 5.85
N ILE A 80 -2.39 5.00 4.65
CA ILE A 80 -1.38 6.04 4.42
C ILE A 80 -1.92 7.38 4.90
N LEU A 81 -3.18 7.66 4.63
CA LEU A 81 -3.79 8.92 5.02
C LEU A 81 -4.03 9.03 6.54
N ARG A 82 -4.15 7.89 7.23
CA ARG A 82 -4.22 7.85 8.70
C ARG A 82 -2.93 8.27 9.40
N ILE A 83 -1.84 8.47 8.67
CA ILE A 83 -0.60 9.04 9.22
C ILE A 83 -0.81 10.53 9.54
N PHE A 84 -1.67 11.22 8.77
CA PHE A 84 -2.00 12.62 9.02
C PHE A 84 -3.01 12.75 10.15
N PRO A 85 -2.98 13.89 10.88
CA PRO A 85 -4.02 14.18 11.85
C PRO A 85 -5.40 14.17 11.18
N PRO A 86 -6.44 13.66 11.86
CA PRO A 86 -7.78 13.62 11.29
C PRO A 86 -8.29 15.05 11.08
N ALA A 87 -8.72 15.35 9.86
CA ALA A 87 -9.44 16.56 9.51
C ALA A 87 -10.53 16.25 8.49
N SER A 88 -11.64 16.98 8.59
CA SER A 88 -12.77 16.84 7.66
C SER A 88 -13.35 18.21 7.32
N SER A 89 -13.83 18.33 6.09
CA SER A 89 -14.60 19.47 5.60
C SER A 89 -15.92 18.94 5.05
N GLY A 90 -16.99 19.13 5.82
CA GLY A 90 -18.27 18.47 5.55
C GLY A 90 -18.13 16.94 5.62
N ASN A 91 -18.58 16.26 4.56
CA ASN A 91 -18.54 14.79 4.46
C ASN A 91 -17.21 14.24 3.91
N LEU A 92 -16.24 15.11 3.61
CA LEU A 92 -14.98 14.71 2.99
C LEU A 92 -13.82 14.80 3.98
N GLN A 93 -12.95 13.80 4.00
CA GLN A 93 -11.66 13.87 4.68
C GLN A 93 -10.72 14.81 3.92
N VAL A 94 -10.05 15.67 4.66
CA VAL A 94 -9.08 16.65 4.15
C VAL A 94 -7.77 16.52 4.91
N LEU A 95 -6.69 17.04 4.32
CA LEU A 95 -5.47 17.25 5.08
C LEU A 95 -5.60 18.55 5.88
N PRO A 96 -5.15 18.59 7.15
CA PRO A 96 -5.02 19.83 7.90
C PRO A 96 -4.16 20.85 7.14
N GLU A 97 -4.40 22.14 7.38
CA GLU A 97 -3.60 23.21 6.80
C GLU A 97 -2.15 23.14 7.30
N ASP A 98 -1.98 23.05 8.62
CA ASP A 98 -0.69 22.93 9.28
C ASP A 98 -0.37 21.47 9.63
N ILE A 99 0.39 20.82 8.75
CA ILE A 99 0.93 19.48 9.00
C ILE A 99 2.39 19.61 9.45
N PRO A 100 2.74 19.16 10.67
CA PRO A 100 4.12 19.21 11.15
C PRO A 100 5.10 18.42 10.26
N ASP A 101 6.32 18.92 10.08
CA ASP A 101 7.37 18.25 9.28
C ASP A 101 7.62 16.80 9.69
N LYS A 102 7.58 16.52 11.01
CA LYS A 102 7.71 15.16 11.55
C LYS A 102 6.67 14.19 10.98
N THR A 103 5.46 14.67 10.70
CA THR A 103 4.36 13.87 10.13
C THR A 103 4.64 13.59 8.66
N TRP A 104 5.16 14.57 7.91
CA TRP A 104 5.60 14.37 6.54
C TRP A 104 6.74 13.37 6.46
N VAL A 105 7.77 13.50 7.31
CA VAL A 105 8.88 12.53 7.37
C VAL A 105 8.34 11.12 7.63
N ARG A 106 7.41 10.97 8.57
CA ARG A 106 6.77 9.68 8.85
C ARG A 106 5.97 9.14 7.66
N PHE A 107 5.22 10.01 6.98
CA PHE A 107 4.50 9.66 5.76
C PHE A 107 5.45 9.12 4.69
N TRP A 108 6.53 9.85 4.39
CA TRP A 108 7.52 9.43 3.40
C TRP A 108 8.20 8.11 3.76
N GLN A 109 8.49 7.90 5.05
CA GLN A 109 9.07 6.64 5.53
C GLN A 109 8.16 5.44 5.24
N TYR A 110 6.86 5.53 5.50
CA TYR A 110 5.91 4.45 5.17
C TYR A 110 5.65 4.36 3.68
N ALA A 111 5.49 5.50 2.99
CA ALA A 111 5.24 5.55 1.56
C ALA A 111 6.37 4.89 0.76
N SER A 112 7.62 5.02 1.21
CA SER A 112 8.78 4.38 0.59
C SER A 112 8.80 2.85 0.66
N ARG A 113 7.98 2.24 1.54
CA ARG A 113 7.91 0.79 1.74
C ARG A 113 6.89 0.11 0.83
N ILE A 114 5.94 0.89 0.32
CA ILE A 114 4.83 0.39 -0.48
C ILE A 114 5.33 -0.01 -1.87
N ARG A 115 5.04 -1.26 -2.24
CA ARG A 115 5.33 -1.83 -3.56
C ARG A 115 4.06 -2.19 -4.31
N CYS A 116 3.00 -2.56 -3.60
CA CYS A 116 1.70 -2.87 -4.19
C CYS A 116 0.61 -2.03 -3.54
N ILE A 117 -0.17 -1.30 -4.34
CA ILE A 117 -1.30 -0.50 -3.86
C ILE A 117 -2.51 -0.65 -4.78
N ALA A 118 -3.69 -0.61 -4.17
CA ALA A 118 -4.95 -0.54 -4.89
C ALA A 118 -5.59 0.85 -4.70
N PHE A 119 -5.99 1.46 -5.80
CA PHE A 119 -6.73 2.72 -5.86
C PHE A 119 -8.10 2.48 -6.47
N ASP A 120 -9.12 2.50 -5.64
CA ASP A 120 -10.50 2.45 -6.08
C ASP A 120 -11.19 3.82 -5.90
N PRO A 121 -12.06 4.22 -6.85
CA PRO A 121 -12.78 5.48 -6.83
C PRO A 121 -13.66 5.63 -5.59
N THR A 122 -14.27 4.53 -5.12
CA THR A 122 -15.18 4.59 -3.97
C THR A 122 -14.45 4.91 -2.67
N SER A 123 -13.24 4.38 -2.47
CA SER A 123 -12.40 4.78 -1.34
C SER A 123 -11.86 6.19 -1.51
N CYS A 124 -11.57 6.62 -2.74
CA CYS A 124 -11.12 7.98 -3.01
C CYS A 124 -12.23 9.02 -2.82
N ALA A 125 -13.50 8.64 -3.02
CA ALA A 125 -14.66 9.54 -2.91
C ALA A 125 -14.88 10.09 -1.49
N CYS A 126 -14.34 9.41 -0.47
CA CYS A 126 -14.35 9.91 0.91
C CYS A 126 -13.35 11.04 1.15
N PHE A 127 -12.47 11.34 0.19
CA PHE A 127 -11.43 12.35 0.33
C PHE A 127 -11.67 13.52 -0.62
N SER A 128 -11.38 14.72 -0.14
CA SER A 128 -11.36 15.91 -0.99
C SER A 128 -10.28 15.82 -2.05
N SER A 129 -10.54 16.35 -3.25
CA SER A 129 -9.55 16.48 -4.32
C SER A 129 -8.31 17.27 -3.88
N THR A 130 -8.46 18.17 -2.90
CA THR A 130 -7.36 18.95 -2.30
C THR A 130 -6.31 18.07 -1.62
N VAL A 131 -6.66 16.87 -1.14
CA VAL A 131 -5.70 15.92 -0.57
C VAL A 131 -4.66 15.53 -1.61
N PHE A 132 -5.10 15.19 -2.82
CA PHE A 132 -4.20 14.77 -3.90
C PHE A 132 -3.35 15.93 -4.41
N LEU A 133 -3.90 17.15 -4.48
CA LEU A 133 -3.15 18.35 -4.84
C LEU A 133 -2.05 18.66 -3.81
N ARG A 134 -2.35 18.57 -2.52
CA ARG A 134 -1.37 18.80 -1.45
C ARG A 134 -0.27 17.75 -1.45
N LEU A 135 -0.60 16.49 -1.73
CA LEU A 135 0.41 15.45 -1.91
C LEU A 135 1.29 15.69 -3.15
N ALA A 136 0.74 16.32 -4.19
CA ALA A 136 1.44 16.66 -5.43
C ALA A 136 2.39 17.85 -5.33
N GLU A 137 2.18 18.76 -4.36
CA GLU A 137 3.09 19.89 -4.10
C GLU A 137 4.53 19.40 -3.88
N TYR A 138 4.67 18.18 -3.34
CA TYR A 138 5.95 17.51 -3.20
C TYR A 138 6.34 16.86 -4.52
N GLN A 139 7.30 17.46 -5.23
CA GLN A 139 7.74 17.08 -6.58
C GLN A 139 8.39 15.68 -6.69
N THR A 140 8.38 14.89 -5.62
CA THR A 140 8.90 13.51 -5.59
C THR A 140 7.76 12.50 -5.72
N PRO A 141 7.98 11.36 -6.39
CA PRO A 141 6.98 10.29 -6.44
C PRO A 141 6.59 9.88 -5.02
N ILE A 142 5.28 9.92 -4.71
CA ILE A 142 4.74 9.56 -3.40
C ILE A 142 5.18 8.15 -2.99
N PHE A 143 5.17 7.21 -3.96
CA PHE A 143 5.57 5.83 -3.77
C PHE A 143 6.82 5.50 -4.61
N PRO A 144 8.03 5.84 -4.14
CA PRO A 144 9.25 5.72 -4.94
C PRO A 144 9.60 4.27 -5.31
N LYS A 145 9.09 3.28 -4.56
CA LYS A 145 9.34 1.84 -4.77
C LYS A 145 8.10 1.09 -5.28
N LEU A 146 7.10 1.79 -5.80
CA LEU A 146 5.89 1.16 -6.31
C LEU A 146 6.18 0.28 -7.53
N GLN A 147 5.73 -0.98 -7.48
CA GLN A 147 5.94 -2.00 -8.51
C GLN A 147 4.63 -2.44 -9.17
N HIS A 148 3.56 -2.50 -8.37
CA HIS A 148 2.24 -2.97 -8.80
C HIS A 148 1.17 -1.95 -8.41
N LEU A 149 0.46 -1.42 -9.41
CA LEU A 149 -0.67 -0.52 -9.21
C LEU A 149 -1.96 -1.18 -9.70
N LYS A 150 -2.91 -1.40 -8.79
CA LYS A 150 -4.26 -1.82 -9.15
C LYS A 150 -5.19 -0.63 -9.09
N SER A 151 -5.93 -0.35 -10.15
CA SER A 151 -6.86 0.77 -10.16
C SER A 151 -8.10 0.53 -11.02
N ASP A 152 -9.13 1.34 -10.79
CA ASP A 152 -10.27 1.46 -11.69
C ASP A 152 -9.97 2.46 -12.81
N ALA A 153 -10.54 2.22 -13.99
CA ALA A 153 -10.36 3.06 -15.16
C ALA A 153 -10.77 4.52 -14.94
N SER A 154 -11.81 4.77 -14.13
CA SER A 154 -12.24 6.14 -13.80
C SER A 154 -11.18 6.90 -12.99
N PHE A 155 -10.42 6.22 -12.12
CA PHE A 155 -9.31 6.82 -11.41
C PHE A 155 -8.10 7.02 -12.33
N ALA A 156 -7.85 6.10 -13.25
CA ALA A 156 -6.74 6.24 -14.18
C ALA A 156 -6.94 7.34 -15.24
N ALA A 157 -8.18 7.79 -15.43
CA ALA A 157 -8.50 9.01 -16.17
C ALA A 157 -8.53 10.28 -15.29
N SER A 158 -8.49 10.14 -13.96
CA SER A 158 -8.41 11.28 -13.05
C SER A 158 -7.02 11.90 -13.11
N PRO A 159 -6.91 13.25 -13.16
CA PRO A 159 -5.62 13.94 -13.04
C PRO A 159 -4.83 13.53 -11.80
N SER A 160 -5.50 13.08 -10.74
CA SER A 160 -4.87 12.60 -9.51
C SER A 160 -3.92 11.43 -9.71
N ILE A 161 -4.13 10.58 -10.74
CA ILE A 161 -3.22 9.46 -11.00
C ILE A 161 -1.82 9.94 -11.40
N LEU A 162 -1.71 11.13 -11.98
CA LEU A 162 -0.44 11.70 -12.45
C LEU A 162 0.56 11.92 -11.30
N PHE A 163 0.07 12.02 -10.06
CA PHE A 163 0.91 12.16 -8.86
C PHE A 163 1.48 10.83 -8.36
N PHE A 164 0.91 9.71 -8.78
CA PHE A 164 1.32 8.36 -8.33
C PHE A 164 2.19 7.62 -9.35
N LEU A 165 2.18 8.02 -10.63
CA LEU A 165 2.84 7.31 -11.73
C LEU A 165 4.33 7.59 -12.02
N PRO A 166 5.05 8.59 -11.43
CA PRO A 166 6.47 8.79 -11.74
C PRO A 166 7.42 7.77 -11.07
N ALA A 167 6.90 6.67 -10.51
CA ALA A 167 7.71 5.63 -9.89
C ALA A 167 8.47 4.83 -10.98
N LYS A 168 9.79 5.02 -11.07
CA LYS A 168 10.68 4.29 -11.99
C LYS A 168 10.57 2.75 -11.92
N PRO A 169 10.28 2.09 -10.78
CA PRO A 169 10.17 0.63 -10.73
C PRO A 169 8.76 0.10 -11.01
N LEU A 170 7.81 0.93 -11.46
CA LEU A 170 6.44 0.48 -11.74
C LEU A 170 6.43 -0.40 -12.99
N ASN A 171 6.29 -1.70 -12.77
CA ASN A 171 6.39 -2.71 -13.82
C ASN A 171 5.01 -3.26 -14.23
N GLU A 172 4.04 -3.24 -13.31
CA GLU A 172 2.71 -3.79 -13.53
C GLU A 172 1.61 -2.81 -13.16
N ILE A 173 0.65 -2.66 -14.08
CA ILE A 173 -0.59 -1.92 -13.84
C ILE A 173 -1.76 -2.85 -14.14
N GLN A 174 -2.68 -2.97 -13.19
CA GLN A 174 -3.97 -3.64 -13.38
C GLN A 174 -5.08 -2.60 -13.39
N LEU A 175 -5.76 -2.45 -14.52
CA LEU A 175 -6.92 -1.58 -14.70
C LEU A 175 -8.19 -2.41 -14.74
N THR A 176 -9.17 -2.02 -13.93
CA THR A 176 -10.54 -2.57 -13.97
C THR A 176 -11.49 -1.54 -14.58
N PHE A 177 -12.21 -1.90 -15.62
CA PHE A 177 -13.23 -1.06 -16.26
C PHE A 177 -14.61 -1.52 -15.77
N ARG A 178 -15.29 -0.71 -14.96
CA ARG A 178 -16.66 -0.96 -14.48
C ARG A 178 -17.62 0.03 -15.11
N GLY A 179 -18.78 -0.44 -15.56
CA GLY A 179 -19.78 0.33 -16.29
C GLY A 179 -19.42 0.63 -17.74
N SER A 180 -20.26 1.43 -18.39
CA SER A 180 -19.94 2.09 -19.66
C SER A 180 -18.93 3.22 -19.43
N THR A 181 -17.69 2.88 -19.06
CA THR A 181 -16.59 3.83 -19.11
C THR A 181 -16.48 4.38 -20.53
N ASP A 182 -16.62 5.70 -20.68
CA ASP A 182 -16.53 6.34 -21.99
C ASP A 182 -15.19 5.97 -22.67
N ILE A 183 -15.26 5.74 -23.99
CA ILE A 183 -14.11 5.47 -24.86
C ILE A 183 -13.09 6.61 -24.73
N THR A 184 -13.56 7.85 -24.53
CA THR A 184 -12.68 9.02 -24.34
C THR A 184 -11.84 8.90 -23.05
N THR A 185 -12.46 8.53 -21.94
CA THR A 185 -11.85 8.27 -20.63
C THR A 185 -10.81 7.16 -20.71
N SER A 186 -11.18 6.05 -21.35
CA SER A 186 -10.32 4.89 -21.55
C SER A 186 -9.09 5.23 -22.40
N SER A 187 -9.27 5.94 -23.52
CA SER A 187 -8.17 6.36 -24.39
C SER A 187 -7.22 7.37 -23.73
N THR A 188 -7.75 8.28 -22.91
CA THR A 188 -6.97 9.27 -22.17
C THR A 188 -6.12 8.61 -21.10
N CYS A 189 -6.71 7.68 -20.34
CA CYS A 189 -6.00 6.85 -19.38
C CYS A 189 -4.82 6.10 -20.03
N MET A 190 -5.06 5.40 -21.14
CA MET A 190 -4.01 4.64 -21.84
C MET A 190 -2.88 5.55 -22.34
N ARG A 191 -3.19 6.75 -22.84
CA ARG A 191 -2.18 7.74 -23.23
C ARG A 191 -1.38 8.23 -22.02
N ALA A 192 -2.02 8.51 -20.88
CA ALA A 192 -1.36 8.97 -19.67
C ALA A 192 -0.38 7.92 -19.12
N ILE A 193 -0.80 6.65 -19.09
CA ILE A 193 0.05 5.52 -18.66
C ILE A 193 1.24 5.37 -19.60
N LYS A 194 1.01 5.32 -20.92
CA LYS A 194 2.09 5.22 -21.91
C LYS A 194 3.10 6.35 -21.78
N TRP A 195 2.64 7.58 -21.54
CA TRP A 195 3.51 8.76 -21.39
C TRP A 195 4.35 8.73 -20.12
N ARG A 196 3.78 8.32 -18.99
CA ARG A 196 4.44 8.42 -17.68
C ARG A 196 5.22 7.18 -17.28
N VAL A 197 4.83 6.01 -17.78
CA VAL A 197 5.42 4.71 -17.43
C VAL A 197 5.89 4.01 -18.70
N PRO A 198 6.85 4.58 -19.44
CA PRO A 198 7.32 3.99 -20.70
C PRO A 198 7.99 2.63 -20.49
N ALA A 199 8.43 2.32 -19.26
CA ALA A 199 9.06 1.06 -18.87
C ALA A 199 8.06 -0.01 -18.38
N LEU A 200 6.75 0.21 -18.54
CA LEU A 200 5.73 -0.74 -18.10
C LEU A 200 5.93 -2.10 -18.79
N GLN A 201 6.09 -3.15 -17.99
CA GLN A 201 6.29 -4.51 -18.50
C GLN A 201 4.95 -5.21 -18.75
N THR A 202 4.00 -5.00 -17.84
CA THR A 202 2.74 -5.73 -17.84
C THR A 202 1.57 -4.79 -17.62
N LEU A 203 0.59 -4.84 -18.51
CA LEU A 203 -0.68 -4.14 -18.39
C LEU A 203 -1.82 -5.16 -18.40
N HIS A 204 -2.49 -5.31 -17.27
CA HIS A 204 -3.68 -6.13 -17.14
C HIS A 204 -4.92 -5.26 -17.25
N ILE A 205 -5.80 -5.59 -18.20
CA ILE A 205 -7.09 -4.93 -18.38
C ILE A 205 -8.17 -5.96 -18.04
N SER A 206 -9.04 -5.62 -17.10
CA SER A 206 -10.16 -6.46 -16.67
C SER A 206 -11.47 -5.70 -16.85
N CYS A 207 -12.48 -6.33 -17.44
CA CYS A 207 -13.83 -5.79 -17.54
C CYS A 207 -14.83 -6.82 -16.99
N PRO A 208 -15.19 -6.74 -15.70
CA PRO A 208 -16.01 -7.76 -15.03
C PRO A 208 -17.44 -7.86 -15.57
N GLU A 209 -17.90 -6.90 -16.38
CA GLU A 209 -19.24 -6.93 -16.98
C GLU A 209 -19.38 -7.95 -18.11
N PHE A 210 -18.27 -8.39 -18.69
CA PHE A 210 -18.26 -9.44 -19.72
C PHE A 210 -18.00 -10.85 -19.18
N ASP A 211 -17.68 -10.99 -17.88
CA ASP A 211 -17.45 -12.30 -17.24
C ASP A 211 -18.75 -12.96 -16.76
N ASN A 212 -19.83 -12.19 -16.63
CA ASN A 212 -21.15 -12.73 -16.31
C ASN A 212 -21.88 -13.06 -17.62
N GLY A 213 -21.70 -14.27 -18.12
CA GLY A 213 -22.34 -14.78 -19.34
C GLY A 213 -23.87 -14.83 -19.31
N GLN A 214 -24.51 -13.67 -19.33
CA GLN A 214 -25.93 -13.51 -19.63
C GLN A 214 -26.05 -12.57 -20.83
N TYR A 215 -26.07 -13.19 -22.01
CA TYR A 215 -26.68 -12.62 -23.21
C TYR A 215 -28.20 -12.73 -23.12
#